data_AF-A0A2T4HW15-F1
#
_entry.id   AF-A0A2T4HW15-F1
#
_cell.length_a   1.000
_cell.length_b   1.000
_cell.length_c   1.000
_cell.angle_alpha   90.00
_cell.angle_beta   90.00
_cell.angle_gamma   90.00
#
_symmetry.space_group_name_H-M   'P 1'
#
loop_
_entity.id
_entity.type
_entity.pdbx_description
1 polymer ?
#
loop_
_entity_poly.entity_id
_entity_poly.type
_entity_poly.pdbx_seq_one_letter_code
_entity_poly.pdbx_strand_id
1 'polypeptide(L)'
;MNDPSTIRRLYGRRQGHKLRQGQAALVEDLLPRVAVPEAGPVDAATLFGDPAGQGRPLELEIGFGAGEHLAAQAAMRPDHGFIGCEPFLNGVVGALGHVEREGLENVRIHMGDALDVLERLPDASLTRAWLLHPDPWPKARHAKRRFMNPGPIALIARKMKPGGEFRFGTDHPVYCRWGMMVMGQSPDFVWQAETPRDFLERPADWPETRYEAKARRIGHEVWYFRYIRR
;
A
#
# COMPACT_ATOMS: atom_id res chain seq x y z
N MET A 1 7.29 -22.90 0.21
CA MET A 1 6.48 -22.48 -0.96
C MET A 1 7.21 -21.29 -1.59
N ASN A 2 7.48 -21.29 -2.90
CA ASN A 2 8.20 -20.18 -3.54
C ASN A 2 7.22 -19.01 -3.79
N ASP A 3 7.29 -17.98 -2.96
CA ASP A 3 6.47 -16.76 -3.05
C ASP A 3 7.34 -15.49 -2.87
N PRO A 4 6.77 -14.27 -2.92
CA PRO A 4 7.57 -13.04 -2.83
C PRO A 4 8.47 -12.94 -1.59
N SER A 5 8.02 -13.44 -0.43
CA SER A 5 8.78 -13.38 0.83
C SER A 5 10.06 -14.22 0.78
N THR A 6 10.04 -15.32 0.01
CA THR A 6 11.20 -16.20 -0.20
C THR A 6 12.02 -15.84 -1.44
N ILE A 7 11.37 -15.35 -2.50
CA ILE A 7 12.00 -15.11 -3.80
C ILE A 7 12.81 -13.81 -3.78
N ARG A 8 12.36 -12.80 -3.00
CA ARG A 8 13.03 -11.49 -2.85
C ARG A 8 13.43 -10.87 -4.18
N ARG A 9 12.50 -10.95 -5.13
CA ARG A 9 12.66 -10.36 -6.45
C ARG A 9 11.49 -9.45 -6.73
N LEU A 10 11.80 -8.17 -6.86
CA LEU A 10 10.86 -7.19 -7.36
C LEU A 10 10.60 -7.43 -8.85
N TYR A 11 9.33 -7.55 -9.22
CA TYR A 11 8.89 -7.65 -10.61
C TYR A 11 8.13 -6.39 -10.98
N GLY A 12 8.33 -5.89 -12.20
CA GLY A 12 7.66 -4.68 -12.68
C GLY A 12 8.65 -3.72 -13.33
N ARG A 13 8.16 -2.54 -13.70
CA ARG A 13 9.00 -1.45 -14.23
C ARG A 13 9.57 -0.64 -13.07
N ARG A 14 10.86 -0.33 -13.11
CA ARG A 14 11.51 0.58 -12.13
C ARG A 14 11.45 2.04 -12.57
N GLN A 15 11.47 2.29 -13.87
CA GLN A 15 11.41 3.63 -14.46
C GLN A 15 10.67 3.60 -15.79
N GLY A 16 9.96 4.70 -16.08
CA GLY A 16 9.22 4.91 -17.31
C GLY A 16 9.88 6.00 -18.13
N HIS A 17 9.16 7.09 -18.37
CA HIS A 17 9.68 8.23 -19.14
C HIS A 17 10.71 9.03 -18.34
N LYS A 18 11.60 9.71 -19.07
CA LYS A 18 12.55 10.67 -18.51
C LYS A 18 11.80 11.74 -17.70
N LEU A 19 12.32 12.06 -16.52
CA LEU A 19 11.76 13.08 -15.65
C LEU A 19 11.96 14.48 -16.26
N ARG A 20 10.95 15.34 -16.13
CA ARG A 20 11.07 16.77 -16.40
C ARG A 20 11.89 17.45 -15.30
N GLN A 21 12.40 18.65 -15.52
CA GLN A 21 13.25 19.35 -14.55
C GLN A 21 12.62 19.46 -13.15
N GLY A 22 11.37 19.93 -13.04
CA GLY A 22 10.67 20.00 -11.75
C GLY A 22 10.41 18.63 -11.12
N GLN A 23 10.26 17.57 -11.92
CA GLN A 23 10.12 16.20 -11.41
C GLN A 23 11.43 15.65 -10.87
N ALA A 24 12.56 16.00 -11.49
CA ALA A 24 13.88 15.65 -10.99
C ALA A 24 14.16 16.38 -9.66
N ALA A 25 13.84 17.67 -9.57
CA ALA A 25 13.97 18.45 -8.34
C ALA A 25 13.19 17.84 -7.16
N LEU A 26 11.97 17.33 -7.37
CA LEU A 26 11.23 16.60 -6.33
C LEU A 26 12.01 15.39 -5.79
N VAL A 27 12.69 14.66 -6.65
CA VAL A 27 13.47 13.47 -6.26
C VAL A 27 14.76 13.86 -5.56
N GLU A 28 15.40 14.94 -6.00
CA GLU A 28 16.68 15.42 -5.45
C GLU A 28 16.48 16.12 -4.10
N ASP A 29 15.43 16.94 -3.97
CA ASP A 29 15.27 17.86 -2.84
C ASP A 29 14.23 17.39 -1.81
N LEU A 30 13.10 16.84 -2.26
CA LEU A 30 11.99 16.48 -1.37
C LEU A 30 12.08 15.02 -0.91
N LEU A 31 12.34 14.08 -1.82
CA LEU A 31 12.36 12.66 -1.47
C LEU A 31 13.27 12.35 -0.28
N PRO A 32 14.51 12.86 -0.16
CA PRO A 32 15.37 12.57 1.00
C PRO A 32 14.77 13.02 2.34
N ARG A 33 13.92 14.05 2.33
CA ARG A 33 13.29 14.62 3.55
C ARG A 33 12.07 13.83 4.00
N VAL A 34 11.39 13.16 3.07
CA VAL A 34 10.20 12.35 3.34
C VAL A 34 10.46 10.86 3.17
N ALA A 35 11.71 10.44 2.94
CA ALA A 35 12.06 9.04 2.79
C ALA A 35 11.91 8.27 4.10
N VAL A 36 11.50 7.00 4.01
CA VAL A 36 11.72 6.06 5.10
C VAL A 36 13.23 5.91 5.31
N PRO A 37 13.75 5.98 6.56
CA PRO A 37 15.18 5.82 6.83
C PRO A 37 15.76 4.54 6.22
N GLU A 38 17.00 4.59 5.74
CA GLU A 38 17.64 3.41 5.11
C GLU A 38 17.87 2.25 6.08
N ALA A 39 18.12 2.56 7.35
CA ALA A 39 18.39 1.60 8.41
C ALA A 39 17.60 1.91 9.68
N GLY A 40 17.58 0.94 10.61
CA GLY A 40 16.89 1.06 11.89
C GLY A 40 15.39 0.71 11.83
N PRO A 41 14.70 0.80 12.99
CA PRO A 41 13.28 0.50 13.07
C PRO A 41 12.46 1.48 12.23
N VAL A 42 11.35 0.98 11.67
CA VAL A 42 10.36 1.81 10.98
C VAL A 42 9.14 1.89 11.89
N ASP A 43 9.15 2.79 12.87
CA ASP A 43 8.04 3.02 13.79
C ASP A 43 7.56 4.48 13.74
N ALA A 44 6.36 4.73 14.29
CA ALA A 44 5.72 6.04 14.20
C ALA A 44 6.56 7.15 14.87
N ALA A 45 7.20 6.84 16.01
CA ALA A 45 8.02 7.81 16.74
C ALA A 45 9.27 8.21 15.95
N THR A 46 9.94 7.24 15.32
CA THR A 46 11.13 7.47 14.48
C THR A 46 10.77 8.28 13.23
N LEU A 47 9.62 7.98 12.62
CA LEU A 47 9.22 8.62 11.36
C LEU A 47 8.63 10.01 11.54
N PHE A 48 7.83 10.21 12.58
CA PHE A 48 6.95 11.37 12.72
C PHE A 48 7.06 12.09 14.07
N GLY A 49 7.89 11.59 14.99
CA GLY A 49 7.95 12.04 16.37
C GLY A 49 6.78 11.52 17.22
N ASP A 50 6.91 11.67 18.54
CA ASP A 50 5.84 11.38 19.51
C ASP A 50 5.83 12.41 20.65
N PRO A 51 5.50 13.69 20.36
CA PRO A 51 5.61 14.77 21.34
C PRO A 51 4.64 14.63 22.52
N ALA A 52 3.58 13.83 22.37
CA ALA A 52 2.56 13.62 23.40
C ALA A 52 2.64 12.25 24.09
N GLY A 53 3.55 11.36 23.67
CA GLY A 53 3.69 10.00 24.21
C GLY A 53 2.48 9.10 23.97
N GLN A 54 1.62 9.46 23.01
CA GLN A 54 0.34 8.78 22.76
C GLN A 54 0.42 7.77 21.62
N GLY A 55 1.52 7.78 20.85
CA GLY A 55 1.72 6.90 19.70
C GLY A 55 0.79 7.25 18.53
N ARG A 56 1.37 7.74 17.42
CA ARG A 56 0.64 8.02 16.19
C ARG A 56 0.20 6.71 15.50
N PRO A 57 -1.10 6.52 15.19
CA PRO A 57 -1.55 5.39 14.38
C PRO A 57 -0.81 5.34 13.05
N LEU A 58 -0.31 4.16 12.68
CA LEU A 58 0.50 3.98 11.48
C LEU A 58 -0.27 3.17 10.45
N GLU A 59 -0.22 3.62 9.19
CA GLU A 59 -0.78 2.92 8.05
C GLU A 59 0.25 2.71 6.94
N LEU A 60 0.08 1.63 6.18
CA LEU A 60 0.96 1.25 5.08
C LEU A 60 0.18 1.13 3.77
N GLU A 61 0.66 1.75 2.70
CA GLU A 61 0.16 1.51 1.34
C GLU A 61 1.24 0.85 0.46
N ILE A 62 0.91 -0.33 -0.05
CA ILE A 62 1.78 -1.19 -0.85
C ILE A 62 1.48 -0.95 -2.33
N GLY A 63 2.45 -0.40 -3.06
CA GLY A 63 2.31 -0.08 -4.47
C GLY A 63 1.34 1.09 -4.70
N PHE A 64 1.61 2.24 -4.08
CA PHE A 64 0.72 3.40 -4.13
C PHE A 64 0.57 4.04 -5.53
N GLY A 65 1.34 3.59 -6.54
CA GLY A 65 1.28 4.13 -7.88
C GLY A 65 1.70 5.60 -7.92
N ALA A 66 0.80 6.49 -8.36
CA ALA A 66 1.07 7.93 -8.39
C ALA A 66 0.71 8.65 -7.09
N GLY A 67 0.28 7.92 -6.05
CA GLY A 67 0.13 8.42 -4.69
C GLY A 67 -1.17 9.18 -4.41
N GLU A 68 -2.14 9.17 -5.32
CA GLU A 68 -3.40 9.91 -5.15
C GLU A 68 -4.18 9.43 -3.91
N HIS A 69 -4.24 8.11 -3.72
CA HIS A 69 -4.91 7.52 -2.56
C HIS A 69 -4.15 7.81 -1.26
N LEU A 70 -2.83 7.57 -1.26
CA LEU A 70 -1.96 7.85 -0.11
C LEU A 70 -2.09 9.30 0.37
N ALA A 71 -2.01 10.25 -0.56
CA ALA A 71 -2.11 11.68 -0.25
C ALA A 71 -3.49 12.05 0.29
N ALA A 72 -4.57 11.56 -0.34
CA ALA A 72 -5.93 11.81 0.13
C ALA A 72 -6.16 11.23 1.53
N GLN A 73 -5.66 10.03 1.82
CA GLN A 73 -5.73 9.43 3.16
C GLN A 73 -4.98 10.27 4.20
N ALA A 74 -3.79 10.75 3.86
CA ALA A 74 -2.98 11.60 4.72
C ALA A 74 -3.62 12.95 5.01
N ALA A 75 -4.21 13.59 4.00
CA ALA A 75 -4.93 14.85 4.14
C ALA A 75 -6.20 14.72 5.01
N MET A 76 -6.95 13.62 4.87
CA MET A 76 -8.17 13.38 5.66
C MET A 76 -7.87 13.08 7.14
N ARG A 77 -6.65 12.61 7.47
CA ARG A 77 -6.29 12.08 8.78
C ARG A 77 -4.91 12.59 9.23
N PRO A 78 -4.80 13.90 9.54
CA PRO A 78 -3.51 14.52 9.91
C PRO A 78 -2.90 13.98 11.21
N ASP A 79 -3.70 13.32 12.05
CA ASP A 79 -3.30 12.65 13.28
C ASP A 79 -2.68 11.25 13.04
N HIS A 80 -2.80 10.69 11.83
CA HIS A 80 -2.24 9.40 11.43
C HIS A 80 -0.93 9.57 10.67
N GLY A 81 -0.04 8.58 10.76
CA GLY A 81 1.19 8.49 9.98
C GLY A 81 1.02 7.49 8.83
N PHE A 82 1.54 7.84 7.66
CA PHE A 82 1.39 7.04 6.44
C PHE A 82 2.74 6.66 5.86
N ILE A 83 2.93 5.38 5.59
CA ILE A 83 4.08 4.88 4.84
C ILE A 83 3.59 4.41 3.48
N GLY A 84 4.12 4.99 2.41
CA GLY A 84 3.90 4.52 1.05
C GLY A 84 5.13 3.78 0.52
N CYS A 85 4.94 2.59 -0.04
CA CYS A 85 5.99 1.85 -0.74
C CYS A 85 5.71 1.78 -2.24
N GLU A 86 6.61 2.25 -3.09
CA GLU A 86 6.48 2.19 -4.54
C GLU A 86 7.84 2.03 -5.23
N PRO A 87 8.09 0.92 -5.96
CA PRO A 87 9.33 0.74 -6.69
C PRO A 87 9.45 1.59 -7.97
N PHE A 88 8.35 2.07 -8.53
CA PHE A 88 8.34 2.78 -9.80
C PHE A 88 8.62 4.28 -9.61
N LEU A 89 9.76 4.75 -10.10
CA LEU A 89 10.22 6.13 -9.92
C LEU A 89 9.18 7.18 -10.37
N ASN A 90 8.54 7.00 -11.52
CA ASN A 90 7.53 7.98 -11.97
C ASN A 90 6.28 7.99 -11.08
N GLY A 91 5.99 6.89 -10.39
CA GLY A 91 4.94 6.82 -9.37
C GLY A 91 5.32 7.61 -8.13
N VAL A 92 6.54 7.39 -7.62
CA VAL A 92 7.13 8.15 -6.51
C VAL A 92 7.09 9.65 -6.78
N VAL A 93 7.46 10.10 -7.98
CA VAL A 93 7.37 11.54 -8.35
C VAL A 93 5.94 12.06 -8.30
N GLY A 94 4.96 11.24 -8.71
CA GLY A 94 3.54 11.58 -8.55
C GLY A 94 3.20 11.87 -7.08
N ALA A 95 3.55 10.94 -6.20
CA ALA A 95 3.30 11.07 -4.76
C ALA A 95 4.01 12.28 -4.15
N LEU A 96 5.27 12.53 -4.52
CA LEU A 96 6.01 13.71 -4.07
C LEU A 96 5.32 15.01 -4.49
N GLY A 97 4.77 15.07 -5.70
CA GLY A 97 4.00 16.22 -6.15
C GLY A 97 2.70 16.45 -5.38
N HIS A 98 2.07 15.39 -4.86
CA HIS A 98 0.95 15.52 -3.93
C HIS A 98 1.41 16.03 -2.56
N VAL A 99 2.45 15.40 -1.99
CA VAL A 99 3.03 15.77 -0.69
C VAL A 99 3.45 17.24 -0.66
N GLU A 100 4.14 17.72 -1.69
CA GLU A 100 4.57 19.11 -1.80
C GLU A 100 3.37 20.07 -1.90
N ARG A 101 2.46 19.82 -2.85
CA ARG A 101 1.33 20.72 -3.14
C ARG A 101 0.36 20.84 -1.97
N GLU A 102 0.16 19.76 -1.22
CA GLU A 102 -0.80 19.68 -0.13
C GLU A 102 -0.15 19.88 1.25
N GLY A 103 1.19 20.03 1.31
CA GLY A 103 1.92 20.28 2.55
C GLY A 103 1.85 19.11 3.55
N LEU A 104 1.89 17.87 3.05
CA LEU A 104 1.65 16.68 3.88
C LEU A 104 2.89 16.31 4.71
N GLU A 105 2.85 16.59 6.01
CA GLU A 105 3.96 16.28 6.92
C GLU A 105 3.92 14.84 7.47
N ASN A 106 2.75 14.18 7.35
CA ASN A 106 2.44 12.87 7.90
C ASN A 106 2.59 11.70 6.90
N VAL A 107 3.37 11.90 5.82
CA VAL A 107 3.69 10.87 4.82
C VAL A 107 5.20 10.57 4.83
N ARG A 108 5.56 9.29 4.76
CA ARG A 108 6.91 8.82 4.44
C ARG A 108 6.88 7.87 3.25
N ILE A 109 7.88 7.98 2.38
CA ILE A 109 7.96 7.24 1.12
C ILE A 109 9.15 6.28 1.15
N HIS A 110 8.91 5.03 0.77
CA HIS A 110 9.94 4.07 0.44
C HIS A 110 9.91 3.78 -1.06
N MET A 111 10.96 4.20 -1.76
CA MET A 111 11.14 3.87 -3.18
C MET A 111 11.76 2.47 -3.32
N GLY A 112 10.93 1.43 -3.20
CA GLY A 112 11.42 0.05 -3.19
C GLY A 112 10.34 -0.99 -2.92
N ASP A 113 10.78 -2.19 -2.54
CA ASP A 113 9.90 -3.31 -2.20
C ASP A 113 9.27 -3.08 -0.82
N ALA A 114 7.95 -3.20 -0.71
CA ALA A 114 7.26 -3.02 0.56
C ALA A 114 7.68 -4.06 1.62
N LEU A 115 8.22 -5.21 1.21
CA LEU A 115 8.76 -6.21 2.13
C LEU A 115 9.92 -5.65 2.99
N ASP A 116 10.74 -4.76 2.42
CA ASP A 116 11.89 -4.15 3.12
C ASP A 116 11.41 -3.30 4.30
N VAL A 117 10.29 -2.59 4.11
CA VAL A 117 9.63 -1.79 5.16
C VAL A 117 8.90 -2.69 6.15
N LEU A 118 8.11 -3.66 5.67
CA LEU A 118 7.36 -4.58 6.51
C LEU A 118 8.24 -5.33 7.49
N GLU A 119 9.45 -5.74 7.10
CA GLU A 119 10.36 -6.46 7.98
C GLU A 119 10.92 -5.62 9.13
N ARG A 120 11.07 -4.32 8.89
CA ARG A 120 11.63 -3.36 9.86
C ARG A 120 10.58 -2.71 10.74
N LEU A 121 9.30 -2.83 10.39
CA LEU A 121 8.18 -2.45 11.25
C LEU A 121 8.18 -3.33 12.52
N PRO A 122 7.90 -2.79 13.71
CA PRO A 122 7.58 -3.62 14.87
C PRO A 122 6.33 -4.46 14.63
N ASP A 123 6.23 -5.62 15.27
CA ASP A 123 4.99 -6.40 15.26
C ASP A 123 3.86 -5.62 15.94
N ALA A 124 2.62 -5.84 15.49
CA ALA A 124 1.43 -5.13 15.99
C ALA A 124 1.57 -3.58 16.03
N SER A 125 2.17 -2.97 15.01
CA SER A 125 2.36 -1.52 14.91
C SER A 125 1.38 -0.85 13.93
N LEU A 126 0.97 -1.55 12.88
CA LEU A 126 0.06 -1.03 11.85
C LEU A 126 -1.39 -1.13 12.31
N THR A 127 -2.14 -0.04 12.11
CA THR A 127 -3.60 0.01 12.27
C THR A 127 -4.33 -0.33 10.98
N ARG A 128 -3.71 -0.03 9.82
CA ARG A 128 -4.25 -0.35 8.51
C ARG A 128 -3.15 -0.66 7.50
N ALA A 129 -3.44 -1.54 6.56
CA ALA A 129 -2.60 -1.76 5.38
C ALA A 129 -3.46 -1.80 4.11
N TRP A 130 -2.93 -1.28 3.01
CA TRP A 130 -3.60 -1.14 1.73
C TRP A 130 -2.81 -1.84 0.63
N LEU A 131 -3.51 -2.62 -0.22
CA LEU A 131 -2.97 -3.18 -1.45
C LEU A 131 -3.97 -2.90 -2.58
N LEU A 132 -3.71 -1.86 -3.37
CA LEU A 132 -4.68 -1.32 -4.34
C LEU A 132 -4.20 -1.53 -5.77
N HIS A 133 -5.03 -2.18 -6.59
CA HIS A 133 -4.77 -2.46 -8.00
C HIS A 133 -3.35 -3.03 -8.29
N PRO A 134 -2.87 -4.02 -7.52
CA PRO A 134 -1.54 -4.59 -7.75
C PRO A 134 -1.46 -5.30 -9.10
N ASP A 135 -0.25 -5.43 -9.64
CA ASP A 135 -0.02 -6.10 -10.92
C ASP A 135 -0.64 -7.51 -10.95
N PRO A 136 -1.56 -7.80 -11.89
CA PRO A 136 -2.40 -8.98 -11.81
C PRO A 136 -1.68 -10.30 -12.16
N TRP A 137 -0.58 -10.21 -12.91
CA TRP A 137 0.19 -11.36 -13.40
C TRP A 137 -0.70 -12.51 -13.91
N PRO A 138 -1.48 -12.33 -14.98
CA PRO A 138 -2.61 -13.22 -15.31
C PRO A 138 -2.20 -14.67 -15.62
N LYS A 139 -0.98 -14.88 -16.11
CA LYS A 139 -0.47 -16.22 -16.44
C LYS A 139 -0.17 -17.01 -15.16
N ALA A 140 -0.68 -18.25 -15.07
CA ALA A 140 -0.52 -19.11 -13.90
C ALA A 140 0.95 -19.26 -13.43
N ARG A 141 1.89 -19.42 -14.35
CA ARG A 141 3.34 -19.48 -14.06
C ARG A 141 3.92 -18.23 -13.35
N HIS A 142 3.19 -17.12 -13.33
CA HIS A 142 3.57 -15.88 -12.68
C HIS A 142 2.86 -15.66 -11.34
N ALA A 143 2.05 -16.62 -10.86
CA ALA A 143 1.30 -16.47 -9.61
C ALA A 143 2.20 -16.15 -8.40
N LYS A 144 3.42 -16.72 -8.37
CA LYS A 144 4.46 -16.43 -7.36
C LYS A 144 4.97 -14.97 -7.32
N ARG A 145 4.61 -14.16 -8.32
CA ARG A 145 4.97 -12.72 -8.40
C ARG A 145 3.92 -11.82 -7.76
N ARG A 146 2.72 -12.35 -7.52
CA ARG A 146 1.61 -11.58 -6.94
C ARG A 146 1.94 -11.28 -5.48
N PHE A 147 1.81 -10.03 -5.05
CA PHE A 147 2.05 -9.68 -3.65
C PHE A 147 1.10 -10.46 -2.71
N MET A 148 -0.16 -10.62 -3.11
CA MET A 148 -1.18 -11.43 -2.44
C MET A 148 -0.80 -12.92 -2.45
N ASN A 149 0.11 -13.35 -1.58
CA ASN A 149 0.56 -14.72 -1.39
C ASN A 149 0.72 -15.00 0.12
N PRO A 150 0.78 -16.28 0.55
CA PRO A 150 0.80 -16.62 1.98
C PRO A 150 1.88 -15.90 2.81
N GLY A 151 3.13 -15.86 2.32
CA GLY A 151 4.24 -15.22 3.03
C GLY A 151 4.03 -13.72 3.28
N PRO A 152 3.81 -12.89 2.23
CA PRO A 152 3.52 -11.47 2.42
C PRO A 152 2.26 -11.21 3.26
N ILE A 153 1.20 -12.00 3.12
CA ILE A 153 -0.04 -11.83 3.91
C ILE A 153 0.20 -12.15 5.39
N ALA A 154 0.92 -13.23 5.70
CA ALA A 154 1.31 -13.55 7.07
C ALA A 154 2.23 -12.48 7.68
N LEU A 155 3.13 -11.90 6.86
CA LEU A 155 3.96 -10.78 7.29
C LEU A 155 3.11 -9.54 7.61
N ILE A 156 2.16 -9.15 6.75
CA ILE A 156 1.23 -8.06 7.02
C ILE A 156 0.46 -8.33 8.32
N ALA A 157 -0.12 -9.51 8.47
CA ALA A 157 -0.87 -9.89 9.67
C ALA A 157 -0.07 -9.71 10.96
N ARG A 158 1.22 -10.11 10.95
CA ARG A 158 2.12 -9.97 12.09
C ARG A 158 2.40 -8.50 12.43
N LYS A 159 2.54 -7.64 11.42
CA LYS A 159 2.81 -6.21 11.60
C LYS A 159 1.57 -5.41 11.99
N MET A 160 0.38 -5.97 11.81
CA MET A 160 -0.89 -5.33 12.15
C MET A 160 -1.33 -5.62 13.60
N LYS A 161 -1.93 -4.60 14.23
CA LYS A 161 -2.59 -4.73 15.53
C LYS A 161 -3.81 -5.66 15.42
N PRO A 162 -4.13 -6.47 16.46
CA PRO A 162 -5.46 -7.05 16.62
C PRO A 162 -6.55 -6.00 16.38
N GLY A 163 -7.55 -6.33 15.57
CA GLY A 163 -8.60 -5.38 15.17
C GLY A 163 -8.21 -4.39 14.06
N GLY A 164 -6.95 -4.36 13.63
CA GLY A 164 -6.50 -3.56 12.49
C GLY A 164 -7.06 -4.06 11.16
N GLU A 165 -7.10 -3.19 10.16
CA GLU A 165 -7.81 -3.47 8.91
C GLU A 165 -6.88 -3.60 7.69
N PHE A 166 -6.95 -4.72 6.98
CA PHE A 166 -6.30 -4.90 5.69
C PHE A 166 -7.32 -4.67 4.57
N ARG A 167 -7.01 -3.73 3.69
CA ARG A 167 -7.86 -3.32 2.58
C ARG A 167 -7.19 -3.68 1.25
N PHE A 168 -7.92 -4.42 0.44
CA PHE A 168 -7.45 -4.91 -0.84
C PHE A 168 -8.42 -4.48 -1.95
N GLY A 169 -7.93 -3.77 -2.96
CA GLY A 169 -8.71 -3.33 -4.11
C GLY A 169 -8.17 -3.93 -5.41
N THR A 170 -9.04 -4.37 -6.31
CA THR A 170 -8.63 -4.80 -7.65
C THR A 170 -9.75 -4.65 -8.67
N ASP A 171 -9.37 -4.45 -9.93
CA ASP A 171 -10.23 -4.38 -11.11
C ASP A 171 -9.98 -5.57 -12.07
N HIS A 172 -9.14 -6.53 -11.65
CA HIS A 172 -8.73 -7.64 -12.49
C HIS A 172 -9.31 -9.00 -12.01
N PRO A 173 -10.17 -9.67 -12.80
CA PRO A 173 -10.86 -10.90 -12.37
C PRO A 173 -9.95 -12.02 -11.86
N VAL A 174 -8.79 -12.22 -12.51
CA VAL A 174 -7.81 -13.24 -12.07
C VAL A 174 -7.23 -12.91 -10.69
N TYR A 175 -6.95 -11.63 -10.41
CA TYR A 175 -6.38 -11.22 -9.14
C TYR A 175 -7.44 -11.18 -8.04
N CYS A 176 -8.68 -10.81 -8.38
CA CYS A 176 -9.84 -10.96 -7.50
C CYS A 176 -9.98 -12.39 -6.97
N ARG A 177 -10.10 -13.38 -7.88
CA ARG A 177 -10.22 -14.81 -7.52
C ARG A 177 -9.01 -15.30 -6.72
N TRP A 178 -7.81 -14.86 -7.10
CA TRP A 178 -6.58 -15.22 -6.41
C TRP A 178 -6.54 -14.66 -4.98
N GLY A 179 -6.92 -13.39 -4.79
CA GLY A 179 -6.97 -12.76 -3.47
C GLY A 179 -8.01 -13.41 -2.57
N MET A 180 -9.21 -13.70 -3.08
CA MET A 180 -10.23 -14.43 -2.31
C MET A 180 -9.73 -15.81 -1.89
N MET A 181 -9.04 -16.54 -2.77
CA MET A 181 -8.47 -17.85 -2.45
C MET A 181 -7.40 -17.76 -1.35
N VAL A 182 -6.43 -16.84 -1.46
CA VAL A 182 -5.35 -16.69 -0.48
C VAL A 182 -5.90 -16.21 0.86
N MET A 183 -6.76 -15.19 0.86
CA MET A 183 -7.34 -14.64 2.09
C MET A 183 -8.30 -15.62 2.75
N GLY A 184 -9.08 -16.40 1.99
CA GLY A 184 -9.95 -17.43 2.52
C GLY A 184 -9.21 -18.60 3.20
N GLN A 185 -7.91 -18.75 2.94
CA GLN A 185 -7.04 -19.73 3.61
C GLN A 185 -6.24 -19.12 4.77
N SER A 186 -6.26 -17.79 4.96
CA SER A 186 -5.50 -17.14 6.02
C SER A 186 -6.19 -17.31 7.38
N PRO A 187 -5.47 -17.81 8.41
CA PRO A 187 -6.01 -17.88 9.77
C PRO A 187 -5.98 -16.53 10.49
N ASP A 188 -5.37 -15.50 9.90
CA ASP A 188 -5.11 -14.23 10.59
C ASP A 188 -6.18 -13.17 10.35
N PHE A 189 -7.03 -13.35 9.34
CA PHE A 189 -7.96 -12.33 8.86
C PHE A 189 -9.41 -12.80 8.86
N VAL A 190 -10.33 -11.88 9.16
CA VAL A 190 -11.78 -12.05 9.09
C VAL A 190 -12.34 -11.17 7.98
N TRP A 191 -12.91 -11.79 6.95
CA TRP A 191 -13.61 -11.07 5.89
C TRP A 191 -14.84 -10.36 6.44
N GLN A 192 -15.02 -9.07 6.10
CA GLN A 192 -16.10 -8.23 6.60
C GLN A 192 -17.32 -8.13 5.67
N ALA A 193 -17.35 -8.81 4.52
CA ALA A 193 -18.53 -8.74 3.65
C ALA A 193 -19.61 -9.72 4.11
N GLU A 194 -20.84 -9.21 4.27
CA GLU A 194 -22.05 -9.99 4.52
C GLU A 194 -22.91 -10.09 3.25
N THR A 195 -22.80 -9.07 2.39
CA THR A 195 -23.54 -8.94 1.14
C THR A 195 -22.60 -8.59 -0.02
N PRO A 196 -23.03 -8.80 -1.29
CA PRO A 196 -22.24 -8.36 -2.44
C PRO A 196 -21.91 -6.86 -2.45
N ARG A 197 -22.78 -6.01 -1.90
CA ARG A 197 -22.55 -4.56 -1.88
C ARG A 197 -21.30 -4.19 -1.10
N ASP A 198 -20.99 -4.93 -0.03
CA ASP A 198 -19.85 -4.65 0.85
C ASP A 198 -18.48 -4.75 0.15
N PHE A 199 -18.42 -5.41 -1.01
CA PHE A 199 -17.22 -5.49 -1.83
C PHE A 199 -17.38 -5.06 -3.29
N LEU A 200 -18.58 -4.64 -3.71
CA LEU A 200 -18.84 -4.07 -5.05
C LEU A 200 -19.00 -2.54 -5.03
N GLU A 201 -19.40 -1.99 -3.89
CA GLU A 201 -19.53 -0.55 -3.68
C GLU A 201 -18.27 0.00 -2.99
N ARG A 202 -17.76 1.13 -3.47
CA ARG A 202 -16.57 1.76 -2.90
C ARG A 202 -16.91 2.35 -1.53
N PRO A 203 -16.18 1.98 -0.45
CA PRO A 203 -16.36 2.63 0.85
C PRO A 203 -16.08 4.13 0.79
N ALA A 204 -16.85 4.93 1.54
CA ALA A 204 -16.74 6.39 1.50
C ALA A 204 -15.35 6.92 1.89
N ASP A 205 -14.65 6.22 2.80
CA ASP A 205 -13.30 6.55 3.26
C ASP A 205 -12.18 5.91 2.40
N TRP A 206 -12.51 5.45 1.19
CA TRP A 206 -11.58 4.88 0.22
C TRP A 206 -11.50 5.79 -1.01
N PRO A 207 -10.57 6.76 -1.04
CA PRO A 207 -10.38 7.66 -2.17
C PRO A 207 -10.23 6.89 -3.49
N GLU A 208 -10.87 7.39 -4.55
CA GLU A 208 -10.78 6.77 -5.87
C GLU A 208 -9.35 6.86 -6.40
N THR A 209 -8.81 5.73 -6.85
CA THR A 209 -7.52 5.71 -7.54
C THR A 209 -7.70 6.01 -9.03
N ARG A 210 -6.64 6.49 -9.70
CA ARG A 210 -6.64 6.60 -11.17
C ARG A 210 -6.90 5.27 -11.88
N TYR A 211 -6.56 4.14 -11.25
CA TYR A 211 -6.76 2.80 -11.80
C TYR A 211 -8.23 2.41 -11.73
N GLU A 212 -8.88 2.68 -10.60
CA GLU A 212 -10.33 2.56 -10.45
C GLU A 212 -11.07 3.43 -11.47
N ALA A 213 -10.77 4.74 -11.53
CA ALA A 213 -11.42 5.66 -12.47
C ALA A 213 -11.27 5.17 -13.92
N LYS A 214 -10.08 4.64 -14.27
CA LYS A 214 -9.82 4.04 -15.57
C LYS A 214 -10.65 2.78 -15.80
N ALA A 215 -10.72 1.87 -14.82
CA ALA A 215 -11.46 0.62 -14.89
C ALA A 215 -12.96 0.88 -15.10
N ARG A 216 -13.54 1.79 -14.30
CA ARG A 216 -14.94 2.19 -14.42
C ARG A 216 -15.25 2.78 -15.80
N ARG A 217 -14.38 3.65 -16.33
CA ARG A 217 -14.54 4.24 -17.67
C ARG A 217 -14.57 3.21 -18.80
N ILE A 218 -13.90 2.07 -18.64
CA ILE A 218 -13.90 0.98 -19.63
C ILE A 218 -14.93 -0.13 -19.30
N GLY A 219 -15.81 0.10 -18.33
CA GLY A 219 -16.87 -0.84 -17.95
C GLY A 219 -16.39 -2.06 -17.17
N HIS A 220 -15.21 -2.01 -16.56
CA HIS A 220 -14.73 -3.07 -15.68
C HIS A 220 -15.29 -2.90 -14.26
N GLU A 221 -15.64 -4.03 -13.64
CA GLU A 221 -15.94 -4.08 -12.21
C GLU A 221 -14.69 -3.81 -11.38
N VAL A 222 -14.90 -3.18 -10.21
CA VAL A 222 -13.86 -2.95 -9.21
C VAL A 222 -14.36 -3.53 -7.90
N TRP A 223 -13.52 -4.33 -7.25
CA TRP A 223 -13.85 -5.03 -6.01
C TRP A 223 -13.05 -4.46 -4.83
N TYR A 224 -13.72 -4.24 -3.70
CA TYR A 224 -13.21 -3.61 -2.49
C TYR A 224 -13.30 -4.58 -1.31
N PHE A 225 -12.20 -5.23 -0.98
CA PHE A 225 -12.17 -6.20 0.11
C PHE A 225 -11.67 -5.58 1.40
N ARG A 226 -12.38 -5.86 2.49
CA ARG A 226 -12.04 -5.42 3.85
C ARG A 226 -11.89 -6.66 4.75
N TYR A 227 -10.75 -6.73 5.43
CA TYR A 227 -10.41 -7.82 6.33
C TYR A 227 -9.93 -7.27 7.67
N ILE A 228 -10.45 -7.80 8.78
CA ILE A 228 -9.99 -7.43 10.12
C ILE A 228 -9.00 -8.47 10.61
N ARG A 229 -7.85 -8.02 11.14
CA ARG A 229 -6.86 -8.89 11.76
C ARG A 229 -7.41 -9.45 13.08
N ARG A 230 -7.43 -10.77 13.23
CA ARG A 230 -7.83 -11.51 14.45
C ARG A 230 -6.82 -11.27 15.57
#